data_AF-A0A950QD73-F1
#
_entry.id   AF-A0A950QD73-F1
#
_cell.length_a   1.000
_cell.length_b   1.000
_cell.length_c   1.000
_cell.angle_alpha   90.00
_cell.angle_beta   90.00
_cell.angle_gamma   90.00
#
_symmetry.space_group_name_H-M   'P 1'
#
loop_
_entity.id
_entity.type
_entity.pdbx_description
1 polymer ?
#
loop_
_entity_poly.entity_id
_entity_poly.type
_entity_poly.pdbx_seq_one_letter_code
_entity_poly.pdbx_strand_id
1 'polypeptide(L)'
;AEALHMGDELVRVSKEICGPKGLFGAFCIETIITPDIQFYVMEISARIVAGTNLFIDGSPYSYLNYSEPMSTGRRIARELKNALLTNNLRLVLDDSSVL
;
A
#
# COMPACT_ATOMS: atom_id res chain seq x y z
N ALA A 1 -9.98 -4.11 -13.46
CA ALA A 1 -10.63 -2.97 -12.77
C ALA A 1 -10.95 -3.33 -11.32
N GLU A 2 -11.54 -4.50 -11.06
CA GLU A 2 -11.96 -4.95 -9.72
C GLU A 2 -10.84 -4.94 -8.66
N ALA A 3 -9.65 -5.46 -8.96
CA ALA A 3 -8.53 -5.44 -8.00
C ALA A 3 -8.12 -4.03 -7.55
N LEU A 4 -8.19 -3.04 -8.45
CA LEU A 4 -7.92 -1.63 -8.10
C LEU A 4 -9.07 -1.07 -7.26
N HIS A 5 -10.31 -1.37 -7.64
CA HIS A 5 -11.50 -0.96 -6.89
C HIS A 5 -11.51 -1.51 -5.46
N MET A 6 -11.09 -2.76 -5.23
CA MET A 6 -10.92 -3.31 -3.88
C MET A 6 -9.91 -2.51 -3.05
N GLY A 7 -8.80 -2.09 -3.66
CA GLY A 7 -7.80 -1.23 -3.01
C GLY A 7 -8.35 0.15 -2.66
N ASP A 8 -9.04 0.79 -3.61
CA ASP A 8 -9.64 2.11 -3.41
C ASP A 8 -10.71 2.10 -2.32
N GLU A 9 -11.61 1.11 -2.33
CA GLU A 9 -12.64 0.95 -1.31
C GLU A 9 -12.04 0.66 0.07
N LEU A 10 -11.00 -0.17 0.15
CA LEU A 10 -10.31 -0.43 1.41
C LEU A 10 -9.73 0.87 2.01
N VAL A 11 -9.04 1.67 1.20
CA VAL A 11 -8.49 2.96 1.65
C VAL A 11 -9.62 3.93 2.02
N ARG A 12 -10.71 3.98 1.25
CA ARG A 12 -11.87 4.83 1.55
C ARG A 12 -12.50 4.48 2.90
N VAL A 13 -12.86 3.21 3.09
CA VAL A 13 -13.48 2.72 4.33
C VAL A 13 -12.52 2.87 5.52
N SER A 14 -11.22 2.66 5.32
CA SER A 14 -10.24 2.85 6.40
C SER A 14 -10.27 4.26 7.01
N LYS A 15 -10.62 5.29 6.22
CA LYS A 15 -10.75 6.66 6.73
C LYS A 15 -11.99 6.87 7.60
N GLU A 16 -13.02 6.08 7.38
CA GLU A 16 -14.25 6.10 8.18
C GLU A 16 -14.03 5.42 9.53
N ILE A 17 -13.28 4.32 9.56
CA ILE A 17 -13.09 3.49 10.76
C ILE A 17 -11.86 3.86 11.60
N CYS A 18 -10.77 4.33 10.97
CA CYS A 18 -9.51 4.66 11.65
C CYS A 18 -9.25 6.17 11.73
N GLY A 19 -10.18 7.00 11.25
CA GLY A 19 -10.04 8.46 11.21
C GLY A 19 -9.41 8.98 9.93
N PRO A 20 -9.26 10.31 9.79
CA PRO A 20 -9.06 10.98 8.49
C PRO A 20 -7.78 10.56 7.74
N LYS A 21 -6.74 10.11 8.44
CA LYS A 21 -5.51 9.58 7.81
C LYS A 21 -5.74 8.22 7.15
N GLY A 22 -6.62 7.38 7.73
CA GLY A 22 -6.91 6.04 7.25
C GLY A 22 -5.65 5.17 7.07
N LEU A 23 -5.76 4.17 6.21
CA LEU A 23 -4.67 3.30 5.78
C LEU A 23 -3.78 4.06 4.78
N PHE A 24 -2.48 4.12 5.07
CA PHE A 24 -1.47 4.70 4.18
C PHE A 24 -0.22 3.81 4.10
N GLY A 25 0.59 4.05 3.08
CA GLY A 25 1.78 3.23 2.84
C GLY A 25 1.45 1.89 2.19
N ALA A 26 2.19 0.84 2.57
CA ALA A 26 2.04 -0.49 1.98
C ALA A 26 0.98 -1.32 2.72
N PHE A 27 0.11 -1.99 1.97
CA PHE A 27 -0.83 -2.97 2.46
C PHE A 27 -1.02 -4.10 1.43
N CYS A 28 -1.65 -5.19 1.85
CA CYS A 28 -2.01 -6.31 0.98
C CYS A 28 -3.45 -6.77 1.25
N ILE A 29 -4.19 -7.04 0.18
CA ILE A 29 -5.49 -7.71 0.23
C ILE A 29 -5.24 -9.15 -0.22
N GLU A 30 -5.33 -10.09 0.70
CA GLU A 30 -5.04 -11.49 0.42
C GLU A 30 -6.30 -12.18 -0.05
N THR A 31 -6.25 -12.71 -1.28
CA THR A 31 -7.44 -13.20 -1.98
C THR A 31 -7.22 -14.59 -2.56
N ILE A 32 -8.34 -15.30 -2.75
CA ILE A 32 -8.43 -16.48 -3.61
C ILE A 32 -9.22 -16.07 -4.85
N ILE A 33 -8.75 -16.47 -6.03
CA ILE A 33 -9.48 -16.29 -7.29
C ILE A 33 -10.09 -17.63 -7.68
N THR A 34 -11.40 -17.66 -7.86
CA THR A 34 -12.14 -18.86 -8.27
C THR A 34 -12.07 -19.09 -9.78
N PRO A 35 -12.46 -20.27 -10.29
CA PRO A 35 -12.48 -20.56 -11.74
C PRO A 35 -13.38 -19.62 -12.55
N ASP A 36 -14.41 -19.05 -11.94
CA ASP A 36 -15.30 -18.02 -12.49
C ASP A 36 -14.76 -16.58 -12.29
N ILE A 37 -13.47 -16.45 -11.96
CA ILE A 37 -12.74 -15.17 -11.89
C ILE A 37 -13.35 -14.23 -10.84
N GLN A 38 -13.79 -14.77 -9.71
CA GLN A 38 -14.29 -13.98 -8.58
C GLN A 38 -13.22 -13.91 -7.50
N PHE A 39 -13.04 -12.72 -6.91
CA PHE A 39 -12.15 -12.52 -5.78
C PHE A 39 -12.88 -12.82 -4.46
N TYR A 40 -12.26 -13.65 -3.63
CA TYR A 40 -12.67 -13.87 -2.24
C TYR A 40 -11.55 -13.40 -1.31
N VAL A 41 -11.83 -12.37 -0.52
CA VAL A 41 -10.86 -11.81 0.44
C VAL A 41 -10.80 -12.69 1.68
N MET A 42 -9.59 -13.12 2.04
CA MET A 42 -9.31 -13.92 3.22
C MET A 42 -8.83 -13.05 4.37
N GLU A 43 -7.86 -12.17 4.10
CA GLU A 43 -7.31 -11.25 5.10
C GLU A 43 -6.80 -9.95 4.48
N ILE A 44 -6.56 -8.96 5.35
CA ILE A 44 -5.92 -7.70 5.00
C ILE A 44 -4.70 -7.53 5.90
N SER A 45 -3.53 -7.43 5.27
CA SER A 45 -2.30 -7.04 5.94
C SER A 45 -2.11 -5.52 5.80
N ALA A 46 -2.38 -4.77 6.87
CA ALA A 46 -2.25 -3.31 6.94
C ALA A 46 -0.79 -2.81 7.08
N ARG A 47 0.14 -3.48 6.39
CA ARG A 47 1.59 -3.21 6.39
C ARG A 47 2.24 -3.93 5.20
N ILE A 48 3.54 -3.74 5.01
CA ILE A 48 4.34 -4.51 4.07
C ILE A 48 4.26 -6.02 4.38
N VAL A 49 4.23 -6.84 3.32
CA VAL A 49 4.15 -8.31 3.40
C VAL A 49 5.39 -8.97 2.80
N ALA A 50 5.67 -10.20 3.23
CA ALA A 50 6.82 -10.98 2.76
C ALA A 50 6.79 -11.26 1.25
N GLY A 51 5.61 -11.32 0.63
CA GLY A 51 5.46 -11.48 -0.82
C GLY A 51 6.16 -10.40 -1.65
N THR A 52 6.46 -9.25 -1.05
CA THR A 52 7.21 -8.17 -1.72
C THR A 52 8.71 -8.44 -1.84
N ASN A 53 9.26 -9.41 -1.10
CA ASN A 53 10.69 -9.72 -1.07
C ASN A 53 11.25 -10.24 -2.39
N LEU A 54 10.38 -10.77 -3.27
CA LEU A 54 10.80 -11.24 -4.60
C LEU A 54 11.11 -10.07 -5.56
N PHE A 55 10.69 -8.85 -5.21
CA PHE A 55 10.70 -7.69 -6.09
C PHE A 55 11.68 -6.60 -5.63
N ILE A 56 12.84 -7.01 -5.10
CA ILE A 56 13.89 -6.08 -4.64
C ILE A 56 14.35 -5.16 -5.79
N ASP A 57 14.48 -5.72 -7.00
CA ASP A 57 14.88 -5.00 -8.21
C ASP A 57 13.68 -4.55 -9.07
N GLY A 58 12.50 -4.43 -8.44
CA GLY A 58 11.25 -4.09 -9.11
C GLY A 58 10.39 -5.31 -9.46
N SER A 59 9.19 -5.04 -9.95
CA SER A 59 8.21 -6.03 -10.40
C SER A 59 7.73 -5.69 -11.81
N PRO A 60 7.06 -6.61 -12.52
CA PRO A 60 6.43 -6.31 -13.80
C PRO A 60 5.50 -5.09 -13.75
N TYR A 61 4.85 -4.86 -12.60
CA TYR A 61 3.96 -3.71 -12.39
C TYR A 61 4.72 -2.42 -12.07
N SER A 62 5.75 -2.48 -11.21
CA SER A 62 6.49 -1.26 -10.86
C SER A 62 7.32 -0.74 -12.02
N TYR A 63 7.78 -1.61 -12.93
CA TYR A 63 8.46 -1.23 -14.16
C TYR A 63 7.62 -0.30 -15.06
N LEU A 64 6.29 -0.43 -15.05
CA LEU A 64 5.40 0.43 -15.85
C LEU A 64 5.35 1.88 -15.34
N ASN A 65 5.67 2.09 -14.07
CA ASN A 65 5.54 3.39 -13.39
C ASN A 65 6.88 4.09 -13.15
N TYR A 66 7.99 3.36 -13.21
CA TYR A 66 9.30 3.86 -12.81
C TYR A 66 10.37 3.45 -13.83
N SER A 67 11.23 4.40 -14.18
CA SER A 67 12.41 4.18 -15.01
C SER A 67 13.60 3.58 -14.25
N GLU A 68 13.37 3.08 -13.04
CA GLU A 68 14.38 2.53 -12.15
C GLU A 68 13.78 1.42 -11.27
N PRO A 69 14.60 0.48 -10.77
CA PRO A 69 14.13 -0.62 -9.91
C PRO A 69 13.33 -0.13 -8.70
N MET A 70 12.08 -0.57 -8.55
CA MET A 70 11.21 -0.08 -7.49
C MET A 70 10.57 -1.21 -6.70
N SER A 71 11.20 -1.55 -5.56
CA SER A 71 10.61 -2.42 -4.53
C SER A 71 9.64 -1.66 -3.62
N THR A 72 8.81 -2.40 -2.88
CA THR A 72 7.92 -1.80 -1.88
C THR A 72 8.71 -1.06 -0.78
N GLY A 73 9.83 -1.61 -0.34
CA GLY A 73 10.72 -0.95 0.62
C GLY A 73 11.30 0.37 0.07
N ARG A 74 11.77 0.36 -1.18
CA ARG A 74 12.25 1.57 -1.86
C ARG A 74 11.14 2.60 -2.03
N ARG A 75 9.90 2.16 -2.31
CA ARG A 75 8.74 3.04 -2.45
C ARG A 75 8.38 3.73 -1.13
N ILE A 76 8.42 3.02 0.00
CA ILE A 76 8.22 3.60 1.34
C ILE A 76 9.30 4.64 1.63
N ALA A 77 10.58 4.31 1.40
CA ALA A 77 11.69 5.25 1.61
C ALA A 77 11.57 6.51 0.74
N ARG A 78 11.11 6.36 -0.52
CA ARG A 78 10.81 7.49 -1.42
C ARG A 78 9.70 8.37 -0.86
N GLU A 79 8.66 7.78 -0.28
CA GLU A 79 7.56 8.56 0.31
C GLU A 79 8.07 9.41 1.47
N LEU A 80 8.86 8.83 2.37
CA LEU A 80 9.49 9.55 3.47
C LEU A 80 10.37 10.70 2.96
N LYS A 81 11.20 10.44 1.93
CA LYS A 81 12.05 11.47 1.33
C LYS A 81 11.22 12.61 0.73
N ASN A 82 10.17 12.30 -0.02
CA ASN A 82 9.29 13.29 -0.63
C ASN A 82 8.54 14.11 0.44
N ALA A 83 8.05 13.46 1.49
CA ALA A 83 7.38 14.13 2.60
C ALA A 83 8.33 15.06 3.35
N LEU A 84 9.59 14.66 3.57
CA LEU A 84 10.63 15.54 4.12
C LEU A 84 10.89 16.77 3.22
N LEU A 85 11.06 16.56 1.91
CA LEU A 85 11.36 17.63 0.96
C LEU A 85 10.21 18.63 0.80
N THR A 86 8.97 18.16 0.95
CA THR A 86 7.76 18.99 0.86
C THR A 86 7.28 19.53 2.21
N ASN A 87 8.03 19.30 3.29
CA ASN A 87 7.67 19.66 4.66
C ASN A 87 6.31 19.10 5.13
N ASN A 88 5.95 17.91 4.63
CA ASN A 88 4.70 17.20 4.91
C ASN A 88 4.91 15.88 5.67
N LEU A 89 6.03 15.73 6.40
CA LEU A 89 6.39 14.50 7.11
C LEU A 89 5.26 13.98 8.03
N ARG A 90 4.50 14.89 8.65
CA ARG A 90 3.36 14.55 9.53
C ARG A 90 2.26 13.72 8.83
N LEU A 91 2.13 13.81 7.51
CA LEU A 91 1.13 13.04 6.75
C LEU A 91 1.48 11.56 6.64
N VAL A 92 2.75 11.20 6.79
CA VAL A 92 3.28 9.83 6.58
C VAL A 92 3.89 9.23 7.84
N LEU A 93 3.68 9.90 8.98
CA LEU A 93 4.00 9.39 10.31
C LEU A 93 2.68 9.19 11.07
N ASP A 94 2.68 8.14 11.88
CA ASP A 94 1.61 7.95 12.84
C ASP A 94 1.66 9.06 13.91
N ASP A 95 0.50 9.51 14.39
CA ASP A 95 0.43 10.49 15.46
C ASP A 95 0.56 9.74 16.79
N SER A 96 1.77 9.28 17.11
CA SER A 96 2.09 8.49 18.32
C SER A 96 1.88 9.24 19.66
N SER A 97 1.14 10.36 19.65
CA SER A 97 0.59 11.03 20.83
C SER A 97 -0.77 10.46 21.28
N VAL A 98 -1.24 9.37 20.67
CA VAL A 98 -2.52 8.70 21.00
C VAL A 98 -2.32 7.24 21.48
N LEU A 99 -1.25 7.00 22.25
CA LEU A 99 -1.13 5.82 23.12
C LEU A 99 -0.97 6.26 24.57
#